data_AF-A0A165MVR1-F1
#
_entry.id   AF-A0A165MVR1-F1
#
_cell.length_a   1.000
_cell.length_b   1.000
_cell.length_c   1.000
_cell.angle_alpha   90.00
_cell.angle_beta   90.00
_cell.angle_gamma   90.00
#
_symmetry.space_group_name_H-M   'P 1'
#
loop_
_entity.id
_entity.type
_entity.pdbx_description
1 polymer ?
#
loop_
_entity_poly.entity_id
_entity_poly.type
_entity_poly.pdbx_seq_one_letter_code
_entity_poly.pdbx_strand_id
1 'polypeptide(L)' 'WTDDKIRELVQLKFNKRACLFQIKIARAIRERKRDVVANAATGFGKTLSFWILLLMA' A
#
# COMPACT_ATOMS: atom_id res chain seq x y z
N TRP A 1 -0.29 -3.23 11.54
CA TRP A 1 -1.35 -2.63 10.72
C TRP A 1 -2.26 -3.73 10.20
N THR A 2 -3.58 -3.64 10.46
CA THR A 2 -4.58 -4.53 9.85
C THR A 2 -4.99 -3.98 8.48
N ASP A 3 -5.49 -4.85 7.60
CA ASP A 3 -5.94 -4.44 6.26
C ASP A 3 -7.01 -3.36 6.33
N ASP A 4 -7.93 -3.44 7.28
CA ASP A 4 -9.03 -2.47 7.43
C ASP A 4 -8.54 -1.11 7.91
N LYS A 5 -7.62 -1.06 8.88
CA LYS A 5 -7.00 0.22 9.30
C LYS A 5 -6.23 0.88 8.16
N ILE A 6 -5.57 0.10 7.31
CA ILE A 6 -4.89 0.63 6.13
C ILE A 6 -5.92 1.19 5.15
N ARG A 7 -7.02 0.46 4.88
CA ARG A 7 -8.08 0.94 3.98
C ARG A 7 -8.75 2.20 4.50
N GLU A 8 -9.07 2.28 5.79
CA GLU A 8 -9.64 3.47 6.41
C GLU A 8 -8.72 4.69 6.26
N LEU A 9 -7.43 4.51 6.52
CA LEU A 9 -6.45 5.59 6.39
C LEU A 9 -6.31 6.06 4.93
N VAL A 10 -6.25 5.14 3.98
CA VAL A 10 -6.16 5.45 2.55
C VAL A 10 -7.43 6.13 2.06
N GLN A 11 -8.59 5.67 2.52
CA GLN A 11 -9.86 6.29 2.21
C GLN A 11 -9.90 7.73 2.75
N LEU A 12 -9.48 7.95 3.99
CA LEU A 12 -9.42 9.27 4.62
C LEU A 12 -8.48 10.24 3.90
N LYS A 13 -7.31 9.76 3.44
CA LYS A 13 -6.26 10.63 2.87
C LYS A 13 -6.37 10.82 1.36
N PHE A 14 -6.84 9.81 0.64
CA PHE A 14 -6.82 9.80 -0.82
C PHE A 14 -8.20 9.58 -1.45
N ASN A 15 -9.25 9.34 -0.65
CA ASN A 15 -10.58 8.97 -1.14
C ASN A 15 -10.54 7.78 -2.13
N LYS A 16 -9.71 6.78 -1.81
CA LYS A 16 -9.53 5.55 -2.57
C LYS A 16 -9.56 4.35 -1.64
N ARG A 17 -10.02 3.20 -2.15
CA ARG A 17 -9.92 1.91 -1.45
C ARG A 17 -8.65 1.17 -1.89
N ALA A 18 -7.74 0.91 -0.97
CA ALA A 18 -6.55 0.09 -1.23
C ALA A 18 -6.92 -1.38 -1.49
N CYS A 19 -6.41 -1.96 -2.58
CA CYS A 19 -6.57 -3.37 -2.88
C CYS A 19 -5.53 -4.22 -2.10
N LEU A 20 -5.77 -5.52 -2.00
CA LEU A 20 -4.91 -6.42 -1.23
C LEU A 20 -3.46 -6.43 -1.72
N PHE A 21 -3.23 -6.32 -3.03
CA PHE A 21 -1.89 -6.27 -3.62
C PHE A 21 -1.10 -5.04 -3.14
N GLN A 22 -1.73 -3.86 -3.16
CA GLN A 22 -1.11 -2.62 -2.70
C GLN A 22 -0.77 -2.68 -1.21
N ILE A 23 -1.67 -3.25 -0.39
CA ILE A 23 -1.45 -3.47 1.05
C ILE A 23 -0.28 -4.42 1.29
N LYS A 24 -0.20 -5.53 0.54
CA LYS A 24 0.89 -6.51 0.66
C LYS A 24 2.25 -5.89 0.33
N ILE A 25 2.33 -5.03 -0.69
CA ILE A 25 3.57 -4.31 -1.03
C ILE A 25 3.97 -3.37 0.10
N ALA A 26 3.06 -2.54 0.59
CA ALA A 26 3.36 -1.60 1.67
C ALA A 26 3.86 -2.32 2.94
N ARG A 27 3.21 -3.43 3.31
CA ARG A 27 3.65 -4.28 4.41
C ARG A 27 5.00 -4.93 4.16
N ALA A 28 5.24 -5.45 2.95
CA ALA A 28 6.52 -6.06 2.60
C ALA A 28 7.67 -5.06 2.73
N ILE A 29 7.48 -3.82 2.26
CA ILE A 29 8.51 -2.78 2.37
C ILE A 29 8.76 -2.43 3.86
N ARG A 30 7.70 -2.24 4.66
CA ARG A 30 7.82 -1.89 6.09
C ARG A 30 8.46 -3.00 6.92
N GLU A 31 7.97 -4.23 6.78
CA GLU A 31 8.32 -5.36 7.65
C GLU A 31 9.67 -5.97 7.29
N ARG A 32 10.03 -6.02 5.99
CA ARG A 32 11.19 -6.80 5.56
C ARG A 32 12.49 -6.02 5.41
N LYS A 33 12.51 -4.68 5.54
CA LYS A 33 13.70 -3.82 5.35
C LYS A 33 14.58 -4.25 4.16
N ARG A 34 13.94 -4.72 3.08
CA ARG A 34 14.56 -5.28 1.87
C ARG A 34 13.85 -4.66 0.68
N ASP A 35 14.55 -4.62 -0.45
CA ASP A 35 13.97 -4.16 -1.71
C ASP A 35 12.79 -5.05 -2.12
N VAL A 36 11.71 -4.40 -2.57
CA VAL A 36 10.48 -5.08 -3.01
C VAL A 36 10.29 -4.82 -4.51
N VAL A 37 10.28 -5.90 -5.29
CA VAL A 37 9.91 -5.87 -6.71
C VAL A 37 8.42 -6.20 -6.83
N ALA A 38 7.65 -5.28 -7.42
CA ALA A 38 6.22 -5.44 -7.65
C ALA A 38 5.91 -5.43 -9.15
N ASN A 39 5.30 -6.50 -9.67
CA ASN A 39 4.86 -6.57 -11.06
C ASN A 39 3.33 -6.48 -11.16
N ALA A 40 2.83 -5.45 -11.84
CA ALA A 40 1.43 -5.28 -12.19
C ALA A 40 1.30 -4.33 -13.39
N ALA A 41 0.17 -4.34 -14.10
CA ALA A 41 -0.07 -3.46 -15.23
C ALA A 41 -0.06 -1.95 -14.86
N THR A 42 0.09 -1.08 -15.87
CA THR A 42 -0.12 0.36 -15.71
C THR A 42 -1.57 0.65 -15.29
N GLY A 43 -1.81 1.69 -14.51
CA GLY A 43 -3.14 2.02 -13.98
C GLY A 43 -3.58 1.17 -12.78
N PHE A 44 -2.88 0.07 -12.45
CA PHE A 44 -3.18 -0.76 -11.27
C PHE A 44 -2.99 -0.04 -9.91
N GLY A 45 -2.38 1.15 -9.92
CA GLY A 45 -2.14 1.92 -8.71
C GLY A 45 -0.94 1.42 -7.90
N LYS A 46 0.12 0.92 -8.56
CA LYS A 46 1.38 0.56 -7.89
C LYS A 46 1.94 1.72 -7.05
N THR A 47 1.84 2.95 -7.56
CA THR A 47 2.22 4.19 -6.87
C THR A 47 1.50 4.38 -5.53
N LEU A 48 0.22 3.99 -5.44
CA LEU A 48 -0.53 4.09 -4.18
C LEU A 48 0.10 3.20 -3.09
N SER A 49 0.63 2.03 -3.44
CA SER A 49 1.33 1.14 -2.49
C SER A 49 2.53 1.82 -1.81
N PHE A 50 3.28 2.64 -2.56
CA PHE A 50 4.38 3.43 -2.02
C PHE A 50 3.87 4.50 -1.04
N TRP A 51 2.77 5.19 -1.36
CA TRP A 51 2.16 6.17 -0.46
C TRP A 51 1.55 5.54 0.80
N ILE A 52 0.96 4.35 0.68
CA ILE A 52 0.44 3.59 1.82
C ILE A 52 1.55 3.33 2.84
N LEU A 53 2.73 2.93 2.39
CA LEU A 53 3.89 2.74 3.27
C LEU A 53 4.23 4.03 4.06
N LEU A 54 4.25 5.18 3.40
CA LEU A 54 4.56 6.46 4.05
C LEU A 54 3.47 6.88 5.04
N LEU A 55 2.20 6.63 4.74
CA LEU A 55 1.09 6.89 5.65
C LEU A 55 1.10 5.96 6.88
N MET A 56 1.64 4.75 6.72
CA MET A 56 1.75 3.79 7.79
C MET A 56 2.85 4.15 8.80
N ALA A 57 3.80 5.03 8.44
CA ALA A 57 5.02 5.35 9.21
C ALA A 57 4.77 5.44 10.71
#